data_AF-A0A517TN06-F1
#
_entry.id   AF-A0A517TN06-F1
#
_cell.length_a   1.000
_cell.length_b   1.000
_cell.length_c   1.000
_cell.angle_alpha   90.00
_cell.angle_beta   90.00
_cell.angle_gamma   90.00
#
_symmetry.space_group_name_H-M   'P 1'
#
loop_
_entity.id
_entity.type
_entity.pdbx_description
1 polymer ?
#
loop_
_entity_poly.entity_id
_entity_poly.type
_entity_poly.pdbx_seq_one_letter_code
_entity_poly.pdbx_strand_id
1 'polypeptide(L)'
;MTPTESNSPTEALARLVSQKRRLLEQLAALARRQGELIAEGEIASLMQLLGGKQQLIAGLRVVEQGLDAFRHEDPESRAWPTSAARAACQADAEACNRLLAETLATEQQHEELMTQRRDAIGKQLIQTQSAHAASTAYKPHLRAPRPASAPIATSGAPLSDTLDLTTQD
;
A
#
# COMPACT_ATOMS: atom_id res chain seq x y z
N MET A 1 38.41 41.78 9.12
CA MET A 1 37.61 42.09 7.92
C MET A 1 36.60 40.98 7.73
N THR A 2 35.37 41.19 8.18
CA THR A 2 34.22 40.34 7.86
C THR A 2 33.77 40.69 6.44
N PRO A 3 33.72 39.75 5.49
CA PRO A 3 33.17 40.06 4.18
C PRO A 3 31.68 40.33 4.37
N THR A 4 31.26 41.47 3.85
CA THR A 4 29.89 41.92 3.77
C THR A 4 29.11 40.87 2.97
N GLU A 5 28.17 40.16 3.60
CA GLU A 5 27.20 39.30 2.90
C GLU A 5 26.27 40.19 2.06
N SER A 6 26.76 40.68 0.93
CA SER A 6 25.93 41.27 -0.12
C SER A 6 25.24 40.13 -0.86
N ASN A 7 24.18 39.57 -0.25
CA ASN A 7 23.39 38.46 -0.77
C ASN A 7 22.62 38.93 -2.03
N SER A 8 23.28 38.82 -3.19
CA SER A 8 22.71 39.23 -4.47
C SER A 8 21.46 38.40 -4.82
N PRO A 9 20.52 38.93 -5.62
CA PRO A 9 19.33 38.17 -6.03
C PRO A 9 19.68 36.81 -6.67
N THR A 10 20.76 36.72 -7.45
CA THR A 10 21.21 35.49 -8.10
C THR A 10 21.85 34.49 -7.14
N GLU A 11 22.51 34.94 -6.07
CA GLU A 11 22.97 34.06 -4.99
C GLU A 11 21.79 33.50 -4.19
N ALA A 12 20.77 34.32 -3.93
CA ALA A 12 19.54 33.86 -3.29
C ALA A 12 18.82 32.81 -4.14
N LEU A 13 18.71 33.04 -5.46
CA LEU A 13 18.17 32.08 -6.42
C LEU A 13 18.97 30.77 -6.40
N ALA A 14 20.30 30.84 -6.54
CA ALA A 14 21.15 29.66 -6.54
C ALA A 14 21.00 28.84 -5.25
N ARG A 15 20.91 29.51 -4.09
CA ARG A 15 20.66 28.85 -2.81
C ARG A 15 19.31 28.14 -2.77
N LEU A 16 18.24 28.78 -3.24
CA LEU A 16 16.90 28.18 -3.29
C LEU A 16 16.86 26.97 -4.23
N VAL A 17 17.44 27.07 -5.41
CA VAL A 17 17.52 25.96 -6.38
C VAL A 17 18.35 24.80 -5.82
N SER A 18 19.47 25.08 -5.15
CA SER A 18 20.29 24.05 -4.51
C SER A 18 19.56 23.38 -3.34
N GLN A 19 18.80 24.16 -2.55
CA GLN A 19 17.96 23.62 -1.48
C GLN A 19 16.83 22.73 -2.04
N LYS A 20 16.18 23.17 -3.13
CA LYS A 20 15.19 22.38 -3.86
C LYS A 20 15.76 21.03 -4.29
N ARG A 21 16.96 21.03 -4.89
CA ARG A 21 17.65 19.80 -5.31
C ARG A 21 17.84 18.84 -4.14
N ARG A 22 18.38 19.31 -3.02
CA ARG A 22 18.62 18.45 -1.83
C ARG A 22 17.33 17.83 -1.29
N LEU A 23 16.23 18.59 -1.26
CA LEU A 23 14.93 18.06 -0.84
C LEU A 23 14.41 16.99 -1.80
N LEU A 24 14.57 17.20 -3.12
CA LEU A 24 14.19 16.22 -4.13
C LEU A 24 15.07 14.96 -4.10
N GLU A 25 16.36 15.09 -3.83
CA GLU A 25 17.26 13.93 -3.63
C GLU A 25 16.82 13.07 -2.44
N GLN A 26 16.46 13.71 -1.33
CA GLN A 26 15.93 13.02 -0.16
C GLN A 26 14.58 12.37 -0.47
N LEU A 27 13.71 13.05 -1.22
CA LEU A 27 12.41 12.50 -1.60
C LEU A 27 12.56 11.28 -2.51
N ALA A 28 13.45 11.35 -3.50
CA ALA A 28 13.77 10.23 -4.38
C ALA A 28 14.38 9.04 -3.60
N ALA A 29 15.23 9.31 -2.60
CA ALA A 29 15.76 8.27 -1.73
C ALA A 29 14.66 7.58 -0.89
N LEU A 30 13.72 8.34 -0.33
CA LEU A 30 12.57 7.79 0.37
C LEU A 30 11.63 7.03 -0.59
N ALA A 31 11.46 7.50 -1.83
CA ALA A 31 10.69 6.79 -2.84
C ALA A 31 11.29 5.40 -3.10
N ARG A 32 12.61 5.31 -3.35
CA ARG A 32 13.29 4.01 -3.52
C ARG A 32 13.14 3.09 -2.30
N ARG A 33 13.33 3.61 -1.09
CA ARG A 33 13.15 2.84 0.15
C ARG A 33 11.71 2.36 0.35
N GLN A 34 10.71 3.11 -0.12
CA GLN A 34 9.31 2.69 -0.07
C GLN A 34 9.09 1.38 -0.86
N GLY A 35 9.74 1.23 -2.02
CA GLY A 35 9.61 0.01 -2.83
C GLY A 35 10.07 -1.24 -2.09
N GLU A 36 11.19 -1.14 -1.36
CA GLU A 36 11.72 -2.22 -0.52
C GLU A 36 10.72 -2.60 0.58
N LEU A 37 10.18 -1.61 1.29
CA LEU A 37 9.20 -1.85 2.36
C LEU A 37 7.86 -2.40 1.83
N ILE A 38 7.43 -2.00 0.63
CA ILE A 38 6.25 -2.57 -0.03
C ILE A 38 6.50 -4.04 -0.38
N ALA A 39 7.69 -4.41 -0.86
CA ALA A 39 8.03 -5.79 -1.16
C ALA A 39 8.05 -6.65 0.12
N GLU A 40 8.62 -6.13 1.21
CA GLU A 40 8.70 -6.79 2.51
C GLU A 40 7.33 -6.85 3.24
N GLY A 41 6.42 -5.93 2.95
CA GLY A 41 5.11 -5.85 3.63
C GLY A 41 5.14 -5.14 4.98
N GLU A 42 6.14 -4.31 5.21
CA GLU A 42 6.37 -3.59 6.47
C GLU A 42 5.47 -2.34 6.57
N ILE A 43 4.18 -2.55 6.79
CA ILE A 43 3.17 -1.47 6.79
C ILE A 43 3.45 -0.38 7.83
N ALA A 44 3.94 -0.75 9.02
CA ALA A 44 4.25 0.25 10.06
C ALA A 44 5.39 1.18 9.63
N SER A 45 6.45 0.63 9.03
CA SER A 45 7.57 1.41 8.48
C SER A 45 7.15 2.25 7.28
N LEU A 46 6.23 1.76 6.44
CA LEU A 46 5.65 2.54 5.34
C LEU A 46 4.92 3.79 5.86
N MET A 47 4.15 3.67 6.94
CA MET A 47 3.45 4.82 7.55
C MET A 47 4.43 5.86 8.10
N GLN A 48 5.53 5.44 8.73
CA GLN A 48 6.58 6.35 9.18
C GLN A 48 7.27 7.06 7.99
N LEU A 49 7.56 6.31 6.93
CA LEU A 49 8.18 6.84 5.71
C LEU A 49 7.29 7.87 5.04
N LEU A 50 5.96 7.65 5.00
CA LEU A 50 5.00 8.61 4.48
C LEU A 50 5.02 9.94 5.26
N GLY A 51 5.15 9.88 6.60
CA GLY A 51 5.33 11.06 7.43
C GLY A 51 6.58 11.87 7.04
N GLY A 52 7.71 11.18 6.81
CA GLY A 52 8.94 11.80 6.31
C GLY A 52 8.76 12.47 4.95
N LYS A 53 8.10 11.81 3.99
CA LYS A 53 7.79 12.39 2.68
C LYS A 53 6.94 13.67 2.80
N GLN A 54 5.94 13.66 3.68
CA GLN A 54 5.07 14.83 3.88
C GLN A 54 5.84 16.05 4.41
N GLN A 55 6.84 15.84 5.27
CA GLN A 55 7.72 16.90 5.74
C GLN A 55 8.59 17.47 4.62
N LEU A 56 9.17 16.60 3.77
CA LEU A 56 9.95 17.04 2.60
C LEU A 56 9.10 17.81 1.60
N ILE A 57 7.88 17.36 1.31
CA ILE A 57 6.93 18.05 0.44
C ILE A 57 6.57 19.43 1.00
N ALA A 58 6.35 19.53 2.32
CA ALA A 58 6.10 20.82 2.95
C ALA A 58 7.32 21.75 2.79
N GLY A 59 8.53 21.27 3.02
CA GLY A 59 9.76 22.02 2.78
C GLY A 59 9.91 22.47 1.31
N LEU A 60 9.57 21.59 0.36
CA LEU A 60 9.62 21.91 -1.06
C LEU A 60 8.67 23.05 -1.42
N ARG A 61 7.45 23.06 -0.86
CA ARG A 61 6.48 24.15 -1.07
C ARG A 61 7.02 25.50 -0.58
N VAL A 62 7.71 25.54 0.55
CA VAL A 62 8.32 26.78 1.05
C VAL A 62 9.41 27.27 0.09
N VAL A 63 10.24 26.37 -0.43
CA VAL A 63 11.27 26.73 -1.41
C VAL A 63 10.66 27.23 -2.72
N GLU A 64 9.60 26.57 -3.23
CA GLU A 64 8.90 27.00 -4.44
C GLU A 64 8.31 28.41 -4.29
N GLN A 65 7.70 28.72 -3.14
CA GLN A 65 7.20 30.06 -2.84
C GLN A 65 8.34 31.10 -2.85
N GLY A 66 9.51 30.74 -2.34
CA GLY A 66 10.70 31.59 -2.43
C GLY A 66 11.19 31.80 -3.87
N LEU A 67 11.02 30.81 -4.74
CA LEU A 67 11.40 30.87 -6.15
C LEU A 67 10.42 31.72 -7.00
N ASP A 68 9.19 31.93 -6.53
CA ASP A 68 8.17 32.68 -7.28
C ASP A 68 8.62 34.11 -7.61
N ALA A 69 9.39 34.75 -6.73
CA ALA A 69 9.97 36.07 -6.97
C ALA A 69 10.84 36.15 -8.24
N PHE A 70 11.45 35.04 -8.65
CA PHE A 70 12.37 34.97 -9.79
C PHE A 70 11.72 34.46 -11.08
N ARG A 71 10.46 33.96 -11.02
CA ARG A 71 9.79 33.34 -12.18
C ARG A 71 9.46 34.30 -13.30
N HIS A 72 9.24 35.57 -12.97
CA HIS A 72 8.85 36.61 -13.93
C HIS A 72 10.04 37.45 -14.42
N GLU A 73 11.25 37.17 -13.94
CA GLU A 73 12.47 37.82 -14.41
C GLU A 73 12.96 37.15 -15.69
N ASP A 74 13.48 37.95 -16.62
CA ASP A 74 14.21 37.44 -17.78
C ASP A 74 15.51 36.74 -17.32
N PRO A 75 15.70 35.44 -17.60
CA PRO A 75 16.91 34.71 -17.22
C PRO A 75 18.20 35.32 -17.76
N GLU A 76 18.18 35.95 -18.94
CA GLU A 76 19.36 36.55 -19.55
C GLU A 76 19.72 37.92 -18.94
N SER A 77 18.75 38.61 -18.34
CA SER A 77 18.99 39.91 -17.69
C SER A 77 19.58 39.77 -16.27
N ARG A 78 19.72 38.55 -15.74
CA ARG A 78 20.21 38.32 -14.37
C ARG A 78 21.72 38.56 -14.25
N ALA A 79 22.13 39.38 -13.29
CA ALA A 79 23.53 39.63 -12.99
C ALA A 79 24.12 38.50 -12.12
N TRP A 80 24.96 37.66 -12.71
CA TRP A 80 25.65 36.57 -12.03
C TRP A 80 27.05 37.00 -11.58
N PRO A 81 27.52 36.60 -10.39
CA PRO A 81 28.89 36.90 -9.94
C PRO A 81 29.95 36.30 -10.87
N THR A 82 29.68 35.11 -11.42
CA THR A 82 30.54 34.41 -12.38
C THR A 82 29.70 33.56 -13.34
N SER A 83 30.26 33.24 -14.51
CA SER A 83 29.65 32.27 -15.44
C SER A 83 29.53 30.86 -14.83
N ALA A 84 30.49 30.48 -13.98
CA ALA A 84 30.46 29.21 -13.25
C ALA A 84 29.28 29.12 -12.29
N ALA A 85 28.96 30.21 -11.56
CA ALA A 85 27.80 30.25 -10.67
C ALA A 85 26.48 30.09 -11.44
N ARG A 86 26.36 30.74 -12.60
CA ARG A 86 25.21 30.57 -13.51
C ARG A 86 25.07 29.11 -13.97
N ALA A 87 26.16 28.51 -14.44
CA ALA A 87 26.17 27.12 -14.91
C ALA A 87 25.81 26.13 -13.79
N ALA A 88 26.33 26.33 -12.58
CA ALA A 88 26.00 25.49 -11.42
C ALA A 88 24.51 25.57 -11.05
N CYS A 89 23.93 26.78 -11.02
CA CYS A 89 22.50 26.95 -10.75
C CYS A 89 21.64 26.30 -11.84
N GLN A 90 22.05 26.39 -13.11
CA GLN A 90 21.37 25.72 -14.21
C GLN A 90 21.43 24.19 -14.06
N ALA A 91 22.60 23.63 -13.74
CA ALA A 91 22.77 22.21 -13.52
C ALA A 91 21.90 21.70 -12.34
N ASP A 92 21.82 22.46 -11.24
CA ASP A 92 20.95 22.14 -10.10
C ASP A 92 19.46 22.17 -10.51
N ALA A 93 19.04 23.13 -11.33
CA ALA A 93 17.66 23.21 -11.83
C ALA A 93 17.30 22.03 -12.76
N GLU A 94 18.20 21.66 -13.66
CA GLU A 94 18.03 20.48 -14.52
C GLU A 94 17.98 19.18 -13.69
N ALA A 95 18.83 19.06 -12.67
CA ALA A 95 18.78 17.94 -11.74
C ALA A 95 17.45 17.88 -10.98
N CYS A 96 16.91 19.02 -10.53
CA CYS A 96 15.58 19.07 -9.91
C CYS A 96 14.50 18.51 -10.83
N ASN A 97 14.49 18.90 -12.12
CA ASN A 97 13.50 18.41 -13.08
C ASN A 97 13.59 16.90 -13.27
N ARG A 98 14.81 16.35 -13.38
CA ARG A 98 15.03 14.90 -13.50
C ARG A 98 14.57 14.14 -12.24
N LEU A 99 14.97 14.61 -11.06
CA LEU A 99 14.61 13.98 -9.78
C LEU A 99 13.10 14.00 -9.53
N LEU A 100 12.42 15.09 -9.90
CA LEU A 100 10.97 15.18 -9.78
C LEU A 100 10.27 14.16 -10.69
N ALA A 101 10.71 14.06 -11.95
CA ALA A 101 10.15 13.08 -12.89
C ALA A 101 10.39 11.63 -12.42
N GLU A 102 11.60 11.31 -11.96
CA GLU A 102 11.93 10.00 -11.37
C GLU A 102 11.03 9.68 -10.16
N THR A 103 10.88 10.64 -9.25
CA THR A 103 10.07 10.47 -8.05
C THR A 103 8.62 10.19 -8.41
N LEU A 104 8.01 10.99 -9.30
CA LEU A 104 6.63 10.80 -9.72
C LEU A 104 6.38 9.44 -10.39
N ALA A 105 7.29 9.03 -11.29
CA ALA A 105 7.20 7.72 -11.93
C ALA A 105 7.28 6.57 -10.90
N THR A 106 8.17 6.71 -9.92
CA THR A 106 8.37 5.73 -8.84
C THR A 106 7.15 5.66 -7.91
N GLU A 107 6.56 6.80 -7.55
CA GLU A 107 5.34 6.81 -6.70
C GLU A 107 4.16 6.14 -7.42
N GLN A 108 3.97 6.42 -8.71
CA GLN A 108 2.91 5.80 -9.51
C GLN A 108 3.03 4.26 -9.52
N GLN A 109 4.25 3.74 -9.74
CA GLN A 109 4.52 2.30 -9.69
C GLN A 109 4.22 1.69 -8.31
N HIS A 110 4.57 2.38 -7.24
CA HIS A 110 4.32 1.92 -5.88
C HIS A 110 2.82 1.92 -5.51
N GLU A 111 2.08 2.92 -5.96
CA GLU A 111 0.63 2.98 -5.77
C GLU A 111 -0.07 1.79 -6.46
N GLU A 112 0.34 1.49 -7.69
CA GLU A 112 -0.16 0.34 -8.44
C GLU A 112 0.13 -0.98 -7.73
N LEU A 113 1.37 -1.17 -7.25
CA LEU A 113 1.78 -2.38 -6.53
C LEU A 113 0.98 -2.56 -5.23
N MET A 114 0.79 -1.49 -4.46
CA MET A 114 0.00 -1.53 -3.22
C MET A 114 -1.47 -1.84 -3.48
N THR A 115 -2.03 -1.26 -4.55
CA THR A 115 -3.42 -1.54 -4.97
C THR A 115 -3.58 -3.01 -5.35
N GLN A 116 -2.67 -3.54 -6.18
CA GLN A 116 -2.68 -4.95 -6.57
C GLN A 116 -2.57 -5.90 -5.38
N ARG A 117 -1.68 -5.57 -4.43
CA ARG A 117 -1.50 -6.37 -3.20
C ARG A 117 -2.75 -6.35 -2.32
N ARG A 118 -3.37 -5.19 -2.13
CA ARG A 118 -4.63 -5.06 -1.40
C ARG A 118 -5.72 -5.95 -2.02
N ASP A 119 -5.86 -5.90 -3.33
CA ASP A 119 -6.90 -6.64 -4.05
C ASP A 119 -6.65 -8.16 -4.00
N ALA A 120 -5.39 -8.60 -4.04
CA ALA A 120 -5.02 -10.00 -3.86
C ALA A 120 -5.38 -10.51 -2.46
N ILE A 121 -5.07 -9.73 -1.41
CA ILE A 121 -5.44 -10.06 -0.02
C ILE A 121 -6.97 -10.12 0.12
N GLY A 122 -7.69 -9.16 -0.47
CA GLY A 122 -9.16 -9.15 -0.47
C GLY A 122 -9.75 -10.43 -1.08
N LYS A 123 -9.22 -10.89 -2.23
CA LYS A 123 -9.64 -12.15 -2.86
C LYS A 123 -9.35 -13.37 -1.98
N GLN A 124 -8.19 -13.42 -1.34
CA GLN A 124 -7.82 -14.52 -0.43
C GLN A 124 -8.73 -14.58 0.80
N LEU A 125 -9.12 -13.44 1.36
CA LEU A 125 -10.06 -13.36 2.48
C LEU A 125 -11.45 -13.90 2.10
N ILE A 126 -11.97 -13.48 0.94
CA ILE A 126 -13.26 -13.97 0.42
C ILE A 126 -13.22 -15.48 0.19
N GLN A 127 -12.15 -15.99 -0.43
CA GLN A 127 -11.98 -17.43 -0.67
C GLN A 127 -11.96 -18.22 0.65
N THR A 128 -11.20 -17.76 1.64
CA THR A 128 -11.12 -18.42 2.95
C THR A 128 -12.47 -18.43 3.66
N GLN A 129 -13.20 -17.31 3.62
CA GLN A 129 -14.53 -17.21 4.21
C GLN A 129 -15.53 -18.15 3.51
N SER A 130 -15.49 -18.23 2.18
CA SER A 130 -16.35 -19.13 1.39
C SER A 130 -16.05 -20.61 1.66
N ALA A 131 -14.78 -20.98 1.78
CA ALA A 131 -14.36 -22.33 2.12
C ALA A 131 -14.80 -22.70 3.55
N HIS A 132 -14.74 -21.75 4.48
CA HIS A 132 -15.24 -21.97 5.83
C HIS A 132 -16.77 -22.16 5.84
N ALA A 133 -17.53 -21.34 5.10
CA ALA A 133 -18.97 -21.47 4.95
C ALA A 133 -19.39 -22.80 4.30
N ALA A 134 -18.65 -23.28 3.29
CA ALA A 134 -18.89 -24.59 2.70
C ALA A 134 -18.61 -25.72 3.70
N SER A 135 -17.48 -25.65 4.43
CA SER A 135 -17.11 -26.64 5.45
C SER A 135 -18.14 -26.73 6.58
N THR A 136 -18.65 -25.59 7.05
CA THR A 136 -19.69 -25.55 8.09
C THR A 136 -21.03 -26.06 7.57
N ALA A 137 -21.38 -25.84 6.31
CA ALA A 137 -22.61 -26.37 5.71
C ALA A 137 -22.57 -27.90 5.51
N TYR A 138 -21.41 -28.50 5.21
CA TYR A 138 -21.29 -29.96 5.02
C TYR A 138 -21.16 -30.76 6.32
N LYS A 139 -20.61 -30.17 7.40
CA LYS A 139 -20.45 -30.85 8.70
C LYS A 139 -21.76 -31.45 9.29
N PRO A 140 -22.92 -30.78 9.22
CA PRO A 140 -24.20 -31.33 9.67
C PRO A 140 -24.65 -32.57 8.90
N HIS A 141 -24.39 -32.64 7.58
CA HIS A 141 -24.84 -33.74 6.73
C HIS A 141 -23.97 -35.01 6.87
N LEU A 142 -22.73 -34.88 7.35
CA LEU A 142 -21.89 -36.03 7.73
C LEU A 142 -22.25 -36.61 9.10
N ARG A 143 -23.08 -35.91 9.89
CA ARG A 143 -23.59 -36.39 11.17
C ARG A 143 -24.99 -36.97 10.98
N ALA A 144 -25.11 -37.99 10.14
CA ALA A 144 -26.35 -38.75 10.03
C ALA A 144 -26.69 -39.38 11.40
N PRO A 145 -27.95 -39.32 11.86
CA PRO A 145 -28.38 -40.05 13.04
C PRO A 145 -28.17 -41.55 12.80
N ARG A 146 -27.47 -42.22 13.72
CA ARG A 146 -27.44 -43.67 13.78
C ARG A 146 -28.91 -44.15 13.86
N PRO A 147 -29.40 -44.98 12.92
CA PRO A 147 -30.77 -45.47 13.00
C PRO A 147 -30.94 -46.20 14.34
N ALA A 148 -31.92 -45.78 15.13
CA ALA A 148 -32.25 -46.40 16.40
C ALA A 148 -32.61 -47.86 16.15
N SER A 149 -31.85 -48.77 16.76
CA SER A 149 -32.15 -50.20 16.77
C SER A 149 -33.55 -50.40 17.36
N ALA A 150 -34.47 -50.91 16.55
CA ALA A 150 -35.81 -51.28 16.98
C ALA A 150 -35.72 -52.34 18.11
N PRO A 151 -36.55 -52.25 19.16
CA PRO A 151 -36.56 -53.24 20.23
C PRO A 151 -37.10 -54.57 19.68
N ILE A 152 -36.32 -55.63 19.88
CA ILE A 152 -36.71 -57.02 19.63
C ILE A 152 -37.84 -57.36 20.60
N ALA A 153 -39.05 -57.53 20.07
CA ALA A 153 -40.18 -58.06 20.81
C ALA A 153 -39.88 -59.54 21.16
N THR A 154 -39.65 -59.79 22.44
CA THR A 154 -39.63 -61.14 23.03
C THR A 154 -41.06 -61.69 22.99
N SER A 155 -41.31 -62.62 22.06
CA SER A 155 -42.55 -63.40 21.99
C SER A 155 -42.33 -64.71 22.73
N GLY A 156 -42.89 -64.79 23.94
CA GLY A 156 -43.04 -66.03 24.69
C GLY A 156 -44.30 -66.77 24.21
N ALA A 157 -44.12 -67.96 23.67
CA ALA A 157 -45.17 -68.98 23.54
C ALA A 157 -45.50 -69.58 24.94
N PRO A 158 -46.62 -70.32 25.10
CA PRO A 158 -46.59 -71.72 24.71
C PRO A 158 -47.88 -72.30 24.08
N LEU A 159 -47.70 -73.52 23.61
CA LEU A 159 -48.56 -74.44 22.86
C LEU A 159 -49.78 -74.97 23.65
N SER A 160 -50.89 -75.25 22.94
CA SER A 160 -51.80 -76.42 23.07
C SER A 160 -52.91 -76.20 22.03
N ASP A 161 -52.94 -76.91 20.90
CA ASP A 161 -53.36 -78.31 20.71
C ASP A 161 -54.84 -78.55 21.07
N THR A 162 -55.73 -78.52 20.07
CA THR A 162 -56.81 -79.51 19.88
C THR A 162 -57.53 -79.29 18.56
N LEU A 163 -57.47 -80.36 17.76
CA LEU A 163 -58.22 -80.63 16.54
C LEU A 163 -59.68 -81.00 16.86
N ASP A 164 -60.57 -80.41 16.04
CA ASP A 164 -61.64 -81.07 15.28
C ASP A 164 -62.99 -81.45 15.92
N LEU A 165 -63.99 -81.43 15.02
CA LEU A 165 -65.29 -82.10 14.95
C LEU A 165 -66.61 -81.33 15.13
N THR A 166 -67.37 -81.39 14.01
CA THR A 166 -68.84 -81.35 13.81
C THR A 166 -69.50 -79.98 13.61
N THR A 167 -70.51 -79.75 12.76
CA THR A 167 -71.17 -80.42 11.61
C THR A 167 -72.33 -79.48 11.17
N GLN A 168 -72.69 -79.48 9.88
CA GLN A 168 -73.97 -79.01 9.26
C GLN A 168 -74.23 -77.49 9.14
N ASP A 169 -74.77 -76.97 8.03
CA ASP A 169 -75.61 -77.56 6.96
C ASP A 169 -75.09 -77.31 5.53
#